data_AF-A0A9E1N1C5-F1
#
_entry.id   AF-A0A9E1N1C5-F1
#
_cell.length_a   1.000
_cell.length_b   1.000
_cell.length_c   1.000
_cell.angle_alpha   90.00
_cell.angle_beta   90.00
_cell.angle_gamma   90.00
#
_symmetry.space_group_name_H-M   'P 1'
#
loop_
_entity.id
_entity.type
_entity.pdbx_description
1 polymer ?
#
loop_
_entity_poly.entity_id
_entity_poly.type
_entity_poly.pdbx_seq_one_letter_code
_entity_poly.pdbx_strand_id
1 'polypeptide(L)'
;MPRTYTWALDMFKLALSFCLTTIVPQPAMAATIHQSTIPAKDKQEVVFELDTFGRYSIIAEGDRGTSVQLVDRMTGPLGEKGVAGETNGRADVFLERGEYKVIARSHKDGEGTAQIVVHQFEELHTPPQLIPLKLVESTLGDLEQRSYWMDIRGSESVVLLGVGRHMADLRLWKDGNWLVDAKPACQPLGASTAQPQQQCVL
;
A
#
# COMPACT_ATOMS: atom_id res chain seq x y z
N MET A 1 -87.57 28.47 -1.80
CA MET A 1 -86.35 28.93 -1.10
C MET A 1 -86.02 27.87 -0.06
N PRO A 2 -84.93 27.09 -0.26
CA PRO A 2 -83.62 27.48 0.27
C PRO A 2 -82.45 27.26 -0.73
N ARG A 3 -81.36 28.00 -0.53
CA ARG A 3 -80.07 27.84 -1.22
C ARG A 3 -79.16 26.94 -0.35
N THR A 4 -78.65 25.87 -0.91
CA THR A 4 -77.57 25.05 -0.33
C THR A 4 -76.23 25.46 -0.94
N TYR A 5 -75.28 25.86 -0.10
CA TYR A 5 -73.90 26.16 -0.46
C TYR A 5 -73.02 24.92 -0.18
N THR A 6 -72.31 24.45 -1.20
CA THR A 6 -71.31 23.38 -1.10
C THR A 6 -69.93 24.01 -0.91
N TRP A 7 -69.23 23.62 0.17
CA TRP A 7 -67.88 24.06 0.47
C TRP A 7 -66.85 23.25 -0.32
N ALA A 8 -65.92 23.94 -0.97
CA ALA A 8 -64.73 23.36 -1.59
C ALA A 8 -63.64 23.17 -0.53
N LEU A 9 -63.09 21.95 -0.42
CA LEU A 9 -61.86 21.69 0.31
C LEU A 9 -60.69 21.71 -0.67
N ASP A 10 -59.86 22.74 -0.55
CA ASP A 10 -58.52 22.80 -1.16
C ASP A 10 -57.54 21.96 -0.34
N MET A 11 -57.02 20.88 -0.94
CA MET A 11 -55.95 20.07 -0.36
C MET A 11 -54.59 20.59 -0.86
N PHE A 12 -53.90 21.34 -0.02
CA PHE A 12 -52.51 21.74 -0.22
C PHE A 12 -51.59 20.52 -0.04
N LYS A 13 -51.11 19.93 -1.14
CA LYS A 13 -50.07 18.88 -1.12
C LYS A 13 -48.69 19.53 -0.99
N LEU A 14 -48.11 19.48 0.20
CA LEU A 14 -46.72 19.82 0.46
C LEU A 14 -45.83 18.67 -0.03
N ALA A 15 -45.18 18.84 -1.19
CA ALA A 15 -44.21 17.87 -1.71
C ALA A 15 -42.87 18.04 -0.98
N LEU A 16 -42.65 17.23 0.05
CA LEU A 16 -41.38 17.15 0.77
C LEU A 16 -40.39 16.34 -0.09
N SER A 17 -39.61 17.03 -0.92
CA SER A 17 -38.54 16.41 -1.74
C SER A 17 -37.34 16.10 -0.84
N PHE A 18 -37.31 14.90 -0.27
CA PHE A 18 -36.12 14.34 0.38
C PHE A 18 -35.04 14.09 -0.69
N CYS A 19 -34.10 15.03 -0.81
CA CYS A 19 -32.88 14.81 -1.56
C CYS A 19 -32.02 13.84 -0.74
N LEU A 20 -32.06 12.54 -1.07
CA LEU A 20 -31.13 11.56 -0.50
C LEU A 20 -29.73 11.90 -1.02
N THR A 21 -28.97 12.67 -0.27
CA THR A 21 -27.53 12.82 -0.49
C THR A 21 -26.89 11.49 -0.14
N THR A 22 -26.60 10.66 -1.14
CA THR A 22 -25.75 9.49 -0.97
C THR A 22 -24.35 9.99 -0.60
N ILE A 23 -23.99 9.89 0.68
CA ILE A 23 -22.61 10.08 1.13
C ILE A 23 -21.82 8.91 0.53
N VAL A 24 -21.07 9.18 -0.53
CA VAL A 24 -20.05 8.24 -1.04
C VAL A 24 -18.95 8.23 0.02
N PRO A 25 -18.62 7.09 0.65
CA PRO A 25 -17.48 7.02 1.55
C PRO A 25 -16.21 7.34 0.75
N GLN A 26 -15.62 8.50 1.02
CA GLN A 26 -14.35 8.88 0.43
C GLN A 26 -13.28 7.96 1.04
N PRO A 27 -12.50 7.22 0.23
CA PRO A 27 -11.44 6.36 0.74
C PRO A 27 -10.51 7.21 1.61
N ALA A 28 -10.28 6.78 2.85
CA ALA A 28 -9.30 7.42 3.72
C ALA A 28 -7.95 7.34 3.01
N MET A 29 -7.33 8.49 2.74
CA MET A 29 -5.98 8.50 2.18
C MET A 29 -5.06 7.88 3.23
N ALA A 30 -4.41 6.78 2.89
CA ALA A 30 -3.55 6.06 3.84
C ALA A 30 -2.22 6.78 4.15
N ALA A 31 -1.92 7.83 3.39
CA ALA A 31 -0.74 8.66 3.52
C ALA A 31 -1.06 10.11 3.13
N THR A 32 -0.54 11.06 3.90
CA THR A 32 -0.57 12.50 3.58
C THR A 32 0.84 12.98 3.31
N ILE A 33 1.08 13.52 2.11
CA ILE A 33 2.38 14.04 1.68
C ILE A 33 2.31 15.55 1.49
N HIS A 34 3.15 16.30 2.21
CA HIS A 34 3.11 17.75 2.19
C HIS A 34 3.65 18.34 0.89
N GLN A 35 4.70 17.72 0.32
CA GLN A 35 5.30 18.13 -0.94
C GLN A 35 5.75 16.89 -1.71
N SER A 36 4.92 16.43 -2.64
CA SER A 36 5.25 15.27 -3.48
C SER A 36 6.13 15.63 -4.68
N THR A 37 6.08 16.86 -5.19
CA THR A 37 6.92 17.30 -6.33
C THR A 37 8.14 18.06 -5.83
N ILE A 38 9.32 17.58 -6.21
CA ILE A 38 10.61 18.12 -5.82
C ILE A 38 11.50 18.41 -7.03
N PRO A 39 12.48 19.32 -6.93
CA PRO A 39 13.51 19.46 -7.95
C PRO A 39 14.30 18.16 -8.10
N ALA A 40 14.53 17.69 -9.33
CA ALA A 40 15.37 16.52 -9.62
C ALA A 40 16.86 16.88 -9.58
N LYS A 41 17.29 17.55 -8.50
CA LYS A 41 18.62 18.13 -8.34
C LYS A 41 19.15 17.92 -6.93
N ASP A 42 20.37 17.42 -6.85
CA ASP A 42 21.09 17.21 -5.58
C ASP A 42 20.21 16.46 -4.56
N LYS A 43 20.37 16.75 -3.28
CA LYS A 43 19.57 16.22 -2.18
C LYS A 43 18.32 17.05 -1.92
N GLN A 44 17.17 16.39 -1.86
CA GLN A 44 15.89 16.95 -1.42
C GLN A 44 15.35 16.14 -0.23
N GLU A 45 14.59 16.78 0.66
CA GLU A 45 13.95 16.14 1.80
C GLU A 45 12.44 16.31 1.71
N VAL A 46 11.70 15.22 1.88
CA VAL A 46 10.24 15.21 1.87
C VAL A 46 9.75 14.51 3.12
N VAL A 47 8.79 15.12 3.81
CA VAL A 47 8.13 14.54 4.98
C VAL A 47 6.71 14.15 4.62
N PHE A 48 6.29 12.99 5.12
CA PHE A 48 4.93 12.48 4.96
C PHE A 48 4.45 11.82 6.25
N GLU A 49 3.14 11.81 6.43
CA GLU A 49 2.47 11.18 7.56
C GLU A 49 1.66 9.98 7.08
N LEU A 50 1.71 8.91 7.86
CA LEU A 50 0.90 7.71 7.66
C LEU A 50 -0.15 7.63 8.76
N ASP A 51 -1.40 7.37 8.37
CA ASP A 51 -2.53 7.27 9.29
C ASP A 51 -2.75 5.85 9.81
N THR A 52 -2.26 4.85 9.08
CA THR A 52 -2.46 3.43 9.38
C THR A 52 -1.16 2.67 9.34
N PHE A 53 -1.08 1.60 10.14
CA PHE A 53 -0.06 0.58 9.92
C PHE A 53 -0.31 -0.15 8.60
N GLY A 54 0.75 -0.50 7.86
CA GLY A 54 0.61 -1.31 6.66
C GLY A 54 1.91 -1.51 5.90
N ARG A 55 1.81 -2.18 4.75
CA ARG A 55 2.90 -2.26 3.77
C ARG A 55 2.76 -1.12 2.79
N TYR A 56 3.85 -0.38 2.58
CA TYR A 56 3.90 0.80 1.72
C TYR A 56 5.05 0.68 0.71
N SER A 57 4.85 1.29 -0.46
CA SER A 57 5.87 1.53 -1.47
C SER A 57 6.15 3.03 -1.54
N ILE A 58 7.41 3.40 -1.35
CA ILE A 58 7.90 4.77 -1.50
C ILE A 58 8.68 4.80 -2.82
N ILE A 59 8.17 5.57 -3.77
CA ILE A 59 8.64 5.57 -5.16
C ILE A 59 9.08 6.97 -5.54
N ALA A 60 10.25 7.08 -6.18
CA ALA A 60 10.58 8.26 -6.97
C ALA A 60 10.17 8.05 -8.43
N GLU A 61 9.50 9.02 -9.01
CA GLU A 61 9.12 9.05 -10.42
C GLU A 61 9.75 10.27 -11.09
N GLY A 62 10.22 10.09 -12.32
CA GLY A 62 10.88 11.14 -13.10
C GLY A 62 11.90 10.60 -14.08
N ASP A 63 12.35 11.46 -15.00
CA ASP A 63 13.13 11.04 -16.17
C ASP A 63 14.65 11.02 -15.94
N ARG A 64 15.11 11.50 -14.76
CA ARG A 64 16.53 11.78 -14.51
C ARG A 64 17.19 10.86 -13.48
N GLY A 65 16.48 9.86 -12.98
CA GLY A 65 16.98 8.91 -11.98
C GLY A 65 17.14 9.57 -10.60
N THR A 66 16.26 9.22 -9.67
CA THR A 66 16.29 9.74 -8.30
C THR A 66 16.30 8.58 -7.32
N SER A 67 17.35 8.46 -6.50
CA SER A 67 17.37 7.47 -5.42
C SER A 67 16.48 7.94 -4.26
N VAL A 68 15.90 6.98 -3.53
CA VAL A 68 15.11 7.23 -2.32
C VAL A 68 15.75 6.54 -1.13
N GLN A 69 15.86 7.26 -0.02
CA GLN A 69 16.25 6.73 1.28
C GLN A 69 15.19 7.11 2.30
N LEU A 70 14.48 6.11 2.80
CA LEU A 70 13.51 6.29 3.87
C LEU A 70 14.26 6.43 5.21
N VAL A 71 13.84 7.39 6.03
CA VAL A 71 14.38 7.67 7.35
C VAL A 71 13.25 7.63 8.35
N ASP A 72 13.32 6.65 9.25
CA ASP A 72 12.48 6.56 10.43
C ASP A 72 13.13 7.35 11.57
N ARG A 73 12.33 8.07 12.37
CA ARG A 73 12.86 8.92 13.45
C ARG A 73 13.55 8.12 14.57
N MET A 74 13.10 6.90 14.82
CA MET A 74 13.58 6.05 15.91
C MET A 74 14.72 5.13 15.47
N THR A 75 14.63 4.58 14.26
CA THR A 75 15.56 3.58 13.72
C THR A 75 16.61 4.20 12.79
N GLY A 76 16.35 5.41 12.28
CA GLY A 76 17.21 6.08 11.32
C GLY A 76 16.98 5.62 9.88
N PRO A 77 18.00 5.71 9.01
CA PRO A 77 17.88 5.35 7.60
C PRO A 77 17.63 3.84 7.38
N LEU A 78 16.60 3.50 6.61
CA LEU A 78 16.19 2.12 6.29
C LEU A 78 16.80 1.59 4.97
N GLY A 79 17.88 2.22 4.51
CA GLY A 79 18.57 1.92 3.27
C GLY A 79 18.19 2.82 2.10
N GLU A 80 19.07 2.89 1.11
CA GLU A 80 18.89 3.66 -0.12
C GLU A 80 18.55 2.74 -1.29
N LYS A 81 17.63 3.18 -2.15
CA LYS A 81 17.14 2.45 -3.33
C LYS A 81 17.23 3.32 -4.56
N GLY A 82 17.61 2.72 -5.70
CA GLY A 82 17.91 3.45 -6.93
C GLY A 82 19.31 4.06 -6.93
N VAL A 83 19.65 4.76 -8.01
CA VAL A 83 20.95 5.41 -8.22
C VAL A 83 20.71 6.81 -8.76
N ALA A 84 21.21 7.82 -8.04
CA ALA A 84 21.06 9.22 -8.42
C ALA A 84 21.63 9.49 -9.83
N GLY A 85 20.83 10.06 -10.73
CA GLY A 85 21.20 10.32 -12.12
C GLY A 85 20.96 9.16 -13.08
N GLU A 86 20.63 7.96 -12.59
CA GLU A 86 20.55 6.75 -13.41
C GLU A 86 19.21 6.02 -13.28
N THR A 87 18.83 5.62 -12.06
CA THR A 87 17.65 4.79 -11.82
C THR A 87 16.82 5.30 -10.65
N ASN A 88 15.51 5.33 -10.85
CA ASN A 88 14.58 5.71 -9.80
C ASN A 88 14.52 4.66 -8.69
N GLY A 89 14.45 5.16 -7.47
CA GLY A 89 14.35 4.35 -6.27
C GLY A 89 12.92 3.93 -5.98
N ARG A 90 12.77 2.69 -5.52
CA ARG A 90 11.56 2.17 -4.90
C ARG A 90 11.92 1.39 -3.64
N ALA A 91 11.25 1.72 -2.54
CA ALA A 91 11.39 1.04 -1.26
C ALA A 91 10.04 0.49 -0.81
N ASP A 92 9.93 -0.83 -0.74
CA ASP A 92 8.74 -1.53 -0.24
C ASP A 92 8.99 -1.98 1.20
N VAL A 93 8.23 -1.46 2.16
CA VAL A 93 8.49 -1.60 3.59
C VAL A 93 7.20 -1.66 4.41
N PHE A 94 7.24 -2.29 5.58
CA PHE A 94 6.17 -2.18 6.58
C PHE A 94 6.44 -0.97 7.46
N LEU A 95 5.44 -0.11 7.62
CA LEU A 95 5.52 1.12 8.41
C LEU A 95 4.34 1.22 9.36
N GLU A 96 4.60 1.82 10.53
CA GLU A 96 3.57 2.16 11.50
C GLU A 96 2.94 3.51 11.15
N ARG A 97 1.85 3.83 11.85
CA ARG A 97 1.28 5.17 11.83
C ARG A 97 2.30 6.15 12.41
N GLY A 98 2.61 7.21 11.69
CA GLY A 98 3.55 8.23 12.15
C GLY A 98 4.11 9.10 11.04
N GLU A 99 5.06 9.95 11.41
CA GLU A 99 5.78 10.83 10.50
C GLU A 99 7.09 10.17 10.04
N TYR A 100 7.34 10.24 8.73
CA TYR A 100 8.52 9.68 8.09
C TYR A 100 9.16 10.70 7.16
N LYS A 101 10.46 10.54 6.91
CA LYS A 101 11.20 11.37 5.97
C LYS A 101 11.79 10.54 4.82
N VAL A 102 11.63 11.03 3.60
CA VAL A 102 12.38 10.56 2.43
C VAL A 102 13.50 11.55 2.14
N ILE A 103 14.71 11.03 2.03
CA ILE A 103 15.83 11.73 1.41
C ILE A 103 15.88 11.26 -0.05
N ALA A 104 15.59 12.17 -0.97
CA ALA A 104 15.69 11.93 -2.41
C ALA A 104 17.01 12.50 -2.92
N ARG A 105 17.80 11.71 -3.66
CA ARG A 105 19.04 12.20 -4.27
C ARG A 105 19.00 12.04 -5.78
N SER A 106 19.28 13.13 -6.47
CA SER A 106 19.42 13.17 -7.92
C SER A 106 20.83 13.62 -8.30
N HIS A 107 21.14 13.64 -9.60
CA HIS A 107 22.40 14.20 -10.06
C HIS A 107 22.59 15.64 -9.55
N LYS A 108 23.82 16.01 -9.16
CA LYS A 108 24.14 17.32 -8.55
C LYS A 108 23.74 18.49 -9.46
N ASP A 109 23.98 18.33 -10.74
CA ASP A 109 23.64 19.29 -11.80
C ASP A 109 22.38 18.86 -12.57
N GLY A 110 21.51 18.07 -11.92
CA GLY A 110 20.23 17.66 -12.49
C GLY A 110 19.29 18.84 -12.72
N GLU A 111 18.46 18.72 -13.74
CA GLU A 111 17.40 19.67 -14.09
C GLU A 111 16.05 18.94 -14.13
N GLY A 112 14.95 19.70 -14.03
CA GLY A 112 13.60 19.15 -14.01
C GLY A 112 13.10 18.80 -12.61
N THR A 113 12.07 17.96 -12.55
CA THR A 113 11.36 17.60 -11.32
C THR A 113 11.24 16.09 -11.17
N ALA A 114 11.21 15.62 -9.93
CA ALA A 114 10.86 14.27 -9.56
C ALA A 114 9.62 14.30 -8.66
N GLN A 115 8.82 13.25 -8.72
CA GLN A 115 7.68 13.05 -7.86
C GLN A 115 7.98 11.94 -6.85
N ILE A 116 7.74 12.21 -5.58
CA ILE A 116 7.75 11.21 -4.51
C ILE A 116 6.32 10.76 -4.28
N VAL A 117 6.09 9.47 -4.43
CA VAL A 117 4.78 8.84 -4.25
C VAL A 117 4.85 7.80 -3.15
N VAL A 118 3.83 7.76 -2.31
CA VAL A 118 3.68 6.78 -1.23
C VAL A 118 2.38 6.01 -1.49
N HIS A 119 2.51 4.73 -1.82
CA HIS A 119 1.39 3.84 -2.08
C HIS A 119 1.28 2.80 -0.99
N GLN A 120 0.09 2.64 -0.39
CA GLN A 120 -0.19 1.46 0.41
C GLN A 120 -0.42 0.27 -0.51
N PHE A 121 0.06 -0.91 -0.12
CA PHE A 121 -0.26 -2.15 -0.82
C PHE A 121 -1.75 -2.50 -0.64
N GLU A 122 -2.37 -2.99 -1.71
CA GLU A 122 -3.78 -3.41 -1.70
C GLU A 122 -3.90 -4.85 -1.20
N GLU A 123 -4.71 -5.07 -0.16
CA GLU A 123 -5.11 -6.40 0.27
C GLU A 123 -6.27 -6.91 -0.61
N LEU A 124 -6.01 -7.92 -1.42
CA LEU A 124 -6.95 -8.37 -2.46
C LEU A 124 -8.13 -9.20 -1.95
N HIS A 125 -8.10 -9.65 -0.70
CA HIS A 125 -9.20 -10.44 -0.14
C HIS A 125 -9.31 -10.33 1.38
N THR A 126 -10.47 -10.71 1.92
CA THR A 126 -10.55 -11.02 3.35
C THR A 126 -9.74 -12.29 3.61
N PRO A 127 -8.77 -12.28 4.54
CA PRO A 127 -7.85 -13.40 4.71
C PRO A 127 -8.59 -14.71 5.02
N PRO A 128 -8.51 -15.74 4.16
CA PRO A 128 -9.12 -17.03 4.43
C PRO A 128 -8.19 -17.91 5.25
N GLN A 129 -8.71 -19.02 5.79
CA GLN A 129 -7.86 -20.02 6.44
C GLN A 129 -6.96 -20.74 5.41
N LEU A 130 -5.66 -20.72 5.66
CA LEU A 130 -4.68 -21.57 5.01
C LEU A 130 -4.77 -22.98 5.60
N ILE A 131 -5.14 -23.94 4.76
CA ILE A 131 -5.24 -25.35 5.16
C ILE A 131 -3.87 -26.00 4.94
N PRO A 132 -3.27 -26.63 5.98
CA PRO A 132 -1.98 -27.30 5.83
C PRO A 132 -1.98 -28.30 4.68
N LEU A 133 -0.87 -28.35 3.93
CA LEU A 133 -0.63 -29.23 2.77
C LEU A 133 -1.57 -29.03 1.57
N LYS A 134 -2.51 -28.08 1.63
CA LYS A 134 -3.34 -27.70 0.49
C LYS A 134 -2.65 -26.60 -0.31
N LEU A 135 -2.39 -26.85 -1.59
CA LEU A 135 -1.90 -25.81 -2.49
C LEU A 135 -2.94 -24.71 -2.65
N VAL A 136 -2.50 -23.47 -2.53
CA VAL A 136 -3.29 -22.28 -2.86
C VAL A 136 -2.66 -21.63 -4.09
N GLU A 137 -3.45 -21.53 -5.16
CA GLU A 137 -3.06 -20.85 -6.40
C GLU A 137 -3.79 -19.51 -6.47
N SER A 138 -3.05 -18.45 -6.78
CA SER A 138 -3.60 -17.10 -6.89
C SER A 138 -2.70 -16.21 -7.74
N THR A 139 -3.12 -14.97 -7.97
CA THR A 139 -2.34 -13.95 -8.65
C THR A 139 -1.99 -12.81 -7.69
N LEU A 140 -0.81 -12.24 -7.91
CA LEU A 140 -0.35 -10.98 -7.34
C LEU A 140 0.20 -10.14 -8.49
N GLY A 141 -0.24 -8.91 -8.59
CA GLY A 141 0.30 -7.84 -9.40
C GLY A 141 1.25 -6.97 -8.59
N ASP A 142 1.60 -5.82 -9.17
CA ASP A 142 2.41 -4.84 -8.46
C ASP A 142 1.58 -4.10 -7.40
N LEU A 143 2.20 -3.78 -6.27
CA LEU A 143 1.56 -3.12 -5.11
C LEU A 143 0.37 -3.91 -4.53
N GLU A 144 0.29 -5.21 -4.78
CA GLU A 144 -0.75 -6.08 -4.23
C GLU A 144 -0.19 -7.02 -3.15
N GLN A 145 -1.04 -7.39 -2.20
CA GLN A 145 -0.75 -8.40 -1.20
C GLN A 145 -1.95 -9.31 -0.94
N ARG A 146 -1.65 -10.49 -0.37
CA ARG A 146 -2.64 -11.46 0.09
C ARG A 146 -2.22 -12.02 1.42
N SER A 147 -3.15 -12.00 2.36
CA SER A 147 -2.97 -12.52 3.71
C SER A 147 -3.81 -13.79 3.91
N TYR A 148 -3.36 -14.67 4.79
CA TYR A 148 -4.05 -15.91 5.14
C TYR A 148 -3.92 -16.19 6.63
N TRP A 149 -4.95 -16.77 7.24
CA TRP A 149 -4.92 -17.23 8.63
C TRP A 149 -4.42 -18.66 8.74
N MET A 150 -3.64 -18.99 9.76
CA MET A 150 -3.34 -20.39 10.10
C MET A 150 -3.38 -20.60 11.60
N ASP A 151 -3.84 -21.77 12.00
CA ASP A 151 -3.83 -22.21 13.39
C ASP A 151 -2.63 -23.14 13.60
N ILE A 152 -1.76 -22.80 14.55
CA ILE A 152 -0.67 -23.68 15.00
C ILE A 152 -1.05 -24.15 16.40
N ARG A 153 -1.47 -25.41 16.54
CA ARG A 153 -2.09 -25.94 17.78
C ARG A 153 -1.13 -26.76 18.65
N GLY A 154 0.16 -26.77 18.33
CA GLY A 154 1.20 -27.51 19.06
C GLY A 154 2.60 -26.97 18.79
N SER A 155 3.62 -27.71 19.23
CA SER A 155 5.04 -27.38 19.01
C SER A 155 5.55 -27.87 17.65
N GLU A 156 4.68 -27.99 16.66
CA GLU A 156 5.05 -28.45 15.33
C GLU A 156 5.76 -27.35 14.54
N SER A 157 6.82 -27.74 13.83
CA SER A 157 7.50 -26.83 12.91
C SER A 157 6.66 -26.71 11.64
N VAL A 158 6.34 -25.47 11.26
CA VAL A 158 5.66 -25.16 10.00
C VAL A 158 6.67 -24.51 9.06
N VAL A 159 6.68 -24.94 7.81
CA VAL A 159 7.43 -24.31 6.72
C VAL A 159 6.42 -23.69 5.76
N LEU A 160 6.59 -22.41 5.45
CA LEU A 160 5.73 -21.70 4.51
C LEU A 160 6.52 -21.45 3.22
N LEU A 161 5.97 -21.91 2.11
CA LEU A 161 6.57 -21.78 0.79
C LEU A 161 5.63 -20.96 -0.11
N GLY A 162 6.17 -19.89 -0.69
CA GLY A 162 5.51 -19.14 -1.76
C GLY A 162 6.38 -19.09 -3.00
N VAL A 163 5.78 -19.31 -4.17
CA VAL A 163 6.45 -19.22 -5.47
C VAL A 163 5.61 -18.39 -6.42
N GLY A 164 6.22 -17.41 -7.08
CA GLY A 164 5.52 -16.58 -8.05
C GLY A 164 6.43 -15.61 -8.79
N ARG A 165 5.94 -15.02 -9.88
CA ARG A 165 6.70 -14.04 -10.67
C ARG A 165 6.75 -12.67 -10.02
N HIS A 166 5.66 -12.28 -9.37
CA HIS A 166 5.54 -11.03 -8.61
C HIS A 166 5.71 -11.26 -7.09
N MET A 167 6.16 -12.46 -6.70
CA MET A 167 6.40 -12.79 -5.29
C MET A 167 7.69 -12.11 -4.82
N ALA A 168 7.60 -11.02 -4.07
CA ALA A 168 8.76 -10.27 -3.60
C ALA A 168 9.13 -10.55 -2.13
N ASP A 169 8.16 -10.92 -1.29
CA ASP A 169 8.33 -11.05 0.15
C ASP A 169 7.33 -12.06 0.74
N LEU A 170 7.67 -12.68 1.87
CA LEU A 170 6.79 -13.57 2.63
C LEU A 170 6.97 -13.26 4.12
N ARG A 171 5.89 -12.92 4.82
CA ARG A 171 5.95 -12.50 6.23
C ARG A 171 4.95 -13.25 7.10
N LEU A 172 5.35 -13.48 8.35
CA LEU A 172 4.50 -14.10 9.35
C LEU A 172 4.02 -13.07 10.37
N TRP A 173 2.72 -13.09 10.62
CA TRP A 173 2.04 -12.27 11.61
C TRP A 173 1.46 -13.15 12.69
N LYS A 174 1.58 -12.74 13.95
CA LYS A 174 0.89 -13.35 15.08
C LYS A 174 -0.35 -12.52 15.42
N ASP A 175 -1.49 -13.18 15.56
CA ASP A 175 -2.79 -12.59 15.92
C ASP A 175 -3.22 -11.39 15.02
N GLY A 176 -2.66 -11.32 13.80
CA GLY A 176 -2.93 -10.27 12.81
C GLY A 176 -2.36 -8.89 13.09
N ASN A 177 -1.64 -8.71 14.20
CA ASN A 177 -1.15 -7.39 14.62
C ASN A 177 0.34 -7.36 14.99
N TRP A 178 0.98 -8.52 15.14
CA TRP A 178 2.39 -8.62 15.50
C TRP A 178 3.20 -9.22 14.36
N LEU A 179 4.02 -8.40 13.68
CA LEU A 179 4.98 -8.90 12.71
C LEU A 179 6.07 -9.71 13.44
N VAL A 180 6.19 -10.98 13.09
CA VAL A 180 7.24 -11.86 13.63
C VAL A 180 8.55 -11.55 12.90
N ASP A 181 9.67 -11.43 13.63
CA ASP A 181 11.02 -11.28 13.05
C ASP A 181 11.55 -12.62 12.48
N ALA A 182 10.74 -13.24 11.63
CA ALA A 182 11.13 -14.34 10.77
C ALA A 182 11.45 -13.76 9.40
N LYS A 183 12.73 -13.82 9.01
CA LYS A 183 13.20 -13.28 7.72
C LYS A 183 13.04 -14.35 6.64
N PRO A 184 12.28 -14.10 5.57
CA PRO A 184 12.13 -15.06 4.50
C PRO A 184 13.44 -15.22 3.74
N ALA A 185 13.76 -16.46 3.37
CA ALA A 185 14.80 -16.74 2.39
C ALA A 185 14.17 -16.72 1.01
N CYS A 186 14.42 -15.64 0.25
CA CYS A 186 13.95 -15.51 -1.12
C CYS A 186 15.08 -15.71 -2.14
N GLN A 187 14.84 -16.54 -3.17
CA GLN A 187 15.79 -16.79 -4.23
C GLN A 187 15.09 -16.91 -5.60
N PRO A 188 15.74 -16.48 -6.70
CA PRO A 188 15.25 -16.75 -8.04
C PRO A 188 15.15 -18.26 -8.32
N LEU A 189 14.09 -18.66 -9.02
CA LEU A 189 13.88 -19.98 -9.57
C LEU A 189 13.88 -19.94 -11.11
N GLY A 190 14.62 -20.86 -11.71
CA GLY A 190 14.71 -21.06 -13.16
C GLY A 190 15.95 -20.44 -13.80
N ALA A 191 16.49 -21.10 -14.84
CA ALA A 191 17.70 -20.69 -15.55
C ALA A 191 17.46 -19.74 -16.75
N SER A 192 16.20 -19.51 -17.15
CA SER A 192 15.89 -18.69 -18.33
C SER A 192 15.59 -17.24 -17.91
N THR A 193 16.35 -16.31 -18.49
CA THR A 193 16.27 -14.85 -18.30
C THR A 193 14.93 -14.22 -18.67
N ALA A 194 14.03 -14.93 -19.34
CA ALA A 194 12.81 -14.34 -19.90
C ALA A 194 11.67 -14.15 -18.87
N GLN A 195 11.52 -15.07 -17.90
CA GLN A 195 10.40 -15.06 -16.94
C GLN A 195 10.80 -15.71 -15.60
N PRO A 196 11.79 -15.16 -14.87
CA PRO A 196 12.23 -15.72 -13.60
C PRO A 196 11.07 -15.75 -12.59
N GLN A 197 10.97 -16.86 -11.85
CA GLN A 197 10.11 -16.92 -10.67
C GLN A 197 10.95 -16.60 -9.44
N GLN A 198 10.30 -16.19 -8.36
CA GLN A 198 10.92 -16.05 -7.06
C GLN A 198 10.27 -17.05 -6.11
N GLN A 199 11.11 -17.76 -5.37
CA GLN A 199 10.71 -18.62 -4.26
C GLN A 199 11.08 -17.93 -2.96
N CYS A 200 10.13 -17.83 -2.03
CA CYS A 200 10.36 -17.39 -0.67
C CYS A 200 9.96 -18.49 0.31
N VAL A 201 10.80 -18.72 1.32
CA VAL A 201 10.58 -19.71 2.38
C VAL A 201 10.67 -19.02 3.75
N LEU A 202 9.72 -19.32 4.63
CA LEU A 202 9.77 -19.03 6.07
C LEU A 202 9.81 -20.34 6.87
#